data_AF-X1TQQ0-F1
#
_entry.id   AF-X1TQQ0-F1
#
_cell.length_a   1.000
_cell.length_b   1.000
_cell.length_c   1.000
_cell.angle_alpha   90.00
_cell.angle_beta   90.00
_cell.angle_gamma   90.00
#
_symmetry.space_group_name_H-M   'P 1'
#
loop_
_entity.id
_entity.type
_entity.pdbx_description
1 polymer ?
#
loop_
_entity_poly.entity_id
_entity_poly.type
_entity_poly.pdbx_seq_one_letter_code
_entity_poly.pdbx_strand_id
1 'polypeptide(L)' 'QLTLIGSWVFSIPDLQELVDFMVRNQLSLNPLITHRFTLDDAPKALEIFDKGHTGKVIFEWK' A
#
# COMPACT_ATOMS: atom_id res chain seq x y z
N GLN A 1 19.19 -13.14 -25.42
CA GLN A 1 19.68 -13.15 -24.03
C GLN A 1 18.66 -12.43 -23.15
N LEU A 2 18.25 -13.02 -22.02
CA LEU A 2 17.26 -12.44 -21.09
C LEU A 2 17.96 -12.05 -19.78
N THR A 3 17.69 -10.86 -19.25
CA THR A 3 18.21 -10.40 -17.96
C THR A 3 17.04 -10.32 -16.96
N LEU A 4 17.16 -11.02 -15.83
CA LEU A 4 16.20 -10.99 -14.74
C LEU A 4 16.83 -10.26 -13.54
N ILE A 5 16.11 -9.28 -13.00
CA ILE A 5 16.52 -8.54 -11.79
C ILE A 5 15.43 -8.72 -10.75
N GLY A 6 15.79 -9.27 -9.59
CA GLY A 6 14.93 -9.31 -8.42
C GLY A 6 15.03 -8.01 -7.63
N SER A 7 13.92 -7.58 -7.02
CA SER A 7 13.87 -6.43 -6.13
C SER A 7 13.22 -6.85 -4.81
N TRP A 8 13.88 -6.52 -3.71
CA TRP A 8 13.37 -6.73 -2.35
C TRP A 8 12.80 -5.42 -1.80
N VAL A 9 12.03 -5.50 -0.71
CA VAL A 9 11.54 -4.30 -0.01
C VAL A 9 12.71 -3.39 0.34
N PHE A 10 12.49 -2.09 0.15
CA PHE A 10 13.48 -1.04 0.34
C PHE A 10 13.79 -0.79 1.82
N SER A 11 14.95 -0.18 2.10
CA SER A 11 15.38 0.17 3.45
C SER A 11 14.65 1.40 4.00
N ILE A 12 14.81 1.70 5.29
CA ILE A 12 14.23 2.91 5.90
C ILE A 12 14.72 4.21 5.21
N PRO A 13 16.04 4.38 4.91
CA PRO A 13 16.50 5.53 4.13
C PRO A 13 15.83 5.65 2.76
N ASP A 14 15.73 4.55 2.01
CA ASP A 14 15.09 4.56 0.69
C ASP A 14 13.60 4.95 0.78
N LEU A 15 12.91 4.52 1.85
CA LEU A 15 11.54 4.93 2.13
C LEU A 15 11.44 6.45 2.33
N GLN A 16 12.39 7.05 3.05
CA GLN A 16 12.42 8.49 3.26
C GLN A 16 12.58 9.24 1.93
N GLU A 17 13.48 8.78 1.06
CA GLU A 17 13.66 9.37 -0.27
C GLU A 17 12.38 9.27 -1.12
N LEU A 18 11.69 8.13 -1.06
CA LEU A 18 10.40 7.93 -1.72
C LEU A 18 9.33 8.90 -1.19
N VAL A 19 9.21 9.05 0.13
CA VAL A 19 8.26 9.97 0.76
C VAL A 19 8.56 11.41 0.33
N ASP A 20 9.82 11.83 0.37
CA ASP A 20 10.23 13.17 -0.06
C ASP A 20 9.90 13.41 -1.54
N PHE A 21 10.14 12.41 -2.39
CA PHE A 21 9.76 12.45 -3.80
C PHE A 21 8.25 12.61 -3.97
N MET A 22 7.44 11.86 -3.22
CA MET A 22 5.99 11.95 -3.29
C MET A 22 5.47 13.33 -2.88
N VAL A 23 6.01 13.90 -1.79
CA VAL A 23 5.62 15.24 -1.31
C VAL A 23 5.99 16.30 -2.34
N ARG A 24 7.24 16.28 -2.86
CA ARG A 24 7.70 17.24 -3.88
C ARG A 24 6.83 17.24 -5.13
N ASN A 25 6.33 16.06 -5.53
CA ASN A 25 5.54 15.88 -6.75
C ASN A 25 4.02 15.84 -6.49
N GLN A 26 3.57 16.13 -5.26
CA GLN A 26 2.15 16.11 -4.88
C GLN A 26 1.45 14.78 -5.21
N LEU A 27 2.17 13.67 -5.08
CA LEU A 27 1.64 12.33 -5.34
C LEU A 27 0.85 11.85 -4.13
N SER A 28 -0.41 11.47 -4.36
CA SER A 28 -1.27 10.90 -3.32
C SER A 28 -1.45 9.40 -3.54
N LEU A 29 -1.35 8.61 -2.46
CA LEU A 29 -1.71 7.19 -2.47
C LEU A 29 -3.20 6.96 -2.23
N ASN A 30 -3.98 8.01 -1.91
CA ASN A 30 -5.41 7.87 -1.65
C ASN A 30 -6.18 7.17 -2.77
N PRO A 31 -5.90 7.42 -4.08
CA PRO A 31 -6.57 6.70 -5.16
C PRO A 31 -6.30 5.19 -5.19
N LEU A 32 -5.21 4.72 -4.59
CA LEU A 32 -4.91 3.29 -4.49
C LEU A 32 -5.73 2.62 -3.38
N ILE A 33 -6.22 3.39 -2.40
CA ILE A 33 -7.00 2.87 -1.27
C ILE A 33 -8.43 2.65 -1.75
N THR A 34 -8.81 1.38 -1.84
CA THR A 34 -10.13 0.95 -2.32
C THR A 34 -11.11 0.69 -1.19
N HIS A 35 -10.61 0.28 -0.01
CA HIS A 35 -11.45 -0.06 1.14
C HIS A 35 -10.82 0.45 2.43
N ARG A 36 -11.68 0.92 3.34
CA ARG A 36 -11.31 1.42 4.68
C ARG A 36 -12.21 0.72 5.70
N PHE A 37 -11.59 0.07 6.68
CA PHE A 37 -12.28 -0.68 7.73
C PHE A 37 -11.86 -0.18 9.10
N THR A 38 -12.72 -0.37 10.09
CA THR A 38 -12.30 -0.29 11.50
C THR A 38 -11.60 -1.59 11.89
N LEU A 39 -10.94 -1.61 13.05
CA LEU A 39 -10.39 -2.87 13.57
C LEU A 39 -11.45 -3.92 13.88
N ASP A 40 -12.64 -3.51 14.33
CA ASP A 40 -13.73 -4.43 14.65
C ASP A 40 -14.19 -5.22 13.41
N ASP A 41 -14.01 -4.62 12.21
CA ASP A 41 -14.29 -5.23 10.92
C ASP A 41 -13.13 -6.09 10.36
N ALA A 42 -12.07 -6.34 11.13
CA ALA A 42 -10.88 -7.04 10.65
C ALA A 42 -11.15 -8.38 9.95
N PRO A 43 -12.03 -9.28 10.46
CA PRO A 43 -12.36 -10.52 9.76
C PRO A 43 -12.90 -10.28 8.34
N LYS A 44 -13.80 -9.31 8.18
CA LYS A 44 -14.40 -8.96 6.89
C LYS A 44 -13.40 -8.28 5.96
N ALA A 45 -12.56 -7.41 6.50
CA ALA A 45 -11.51 -6.73 5.73
C ALA A 45 -10.54 -7.73 5.09
N LEU A 46 -10.13 -8.75 5.86
CA LEU A 46 -9.25 -9.81 5.38
C LEU A 46 -9.94 -10.72 4.34
N GLU A 47 -11.20 -11.09 4.55
CA GLU A 47 -11.97 -11.87 3.56
C GLU A 47 -12.10 -11.14 2.21
N ILE A 48 -12.32 -9.83 2.25
CA ILE A 48 -12.41 -9.00 1.03
C ILE A 48 -11.05 -8.89 0.34
N PHE A 49 -9.97 -8.70 1.10
CA PHE A 49 -8.62 -8.61 0.57
C PHE A 49 -8.17 -9.91 -0.12
N ASP A 50 -8.47 -11.06 0.49
CA ASP A 50 -8.08 -12.40 0.01
C ASP A 50 -8.67 -12.75 -1.38
N LYS A 51 -9.82 -12.15 -1.74
CA LYS A 51 -10.46 -12.35 -3.06
C LYS A 51 -9.66 -11.77 -4.23
N GLY A 52 -8.62 -10.97 -3.98
CA GLY A 52 -7.71 -10.44 -5.01
C GLY A 52 -8.30 -9.35 -5.92
N HIS A 53 -9.57 -8.96 -5.74
CA HIS A 53 -10.24 -7.93 -6.53
C HIS A 53 -10.23 -6.55 -5.85
N THR A 54 -9.12 -6.19 -5.20
CA THR A 54 -8.98 -4.93 -4.46
C THR A 54 -7.69 -4.22 -4.85
N GLY A 55 -7.60 -2.91 -4.55
CA GLY A 55 -6.34 -2.17 -4.55
C GLY A 55 -5.67 -2.30 -3.19
N LYS A 56 -5.54 -1.19 -2.46
CA LYS A 56 -5.12 -1.19 -1.06
C LYS A 56 -6.35 -1.23 -0.13
N VAL A 57 -6.28 -2.11 0.86
CA VAL A 57 -7.22 -2.18 1.98
C VAL A 57 -6.48 -1.68 3.22
N ILE A 58 -7.10 -0.80 3.99
CA ILE A 58 -6.49 -0.22 5.21
C ILE A 58 -7.43 -0.32 6.41
N PHE A 59 -6.83 -0.30 7.60
CA PHE A 59 -7.52 -0.06 8.86
C PHE A 59 -7.37 1.40 9.25
N GLU A 60 -8.45 2.01 9.70
CA GLU A 60 -8.48 3.37 10.27
C GLU A 60 -8.93 3.30 11.73
N TRP A 61 -8.16 3.95 12.60
CA TRP A 61 -8.61 4.25 13.95
C TRP A 61 -9.58 5.43 13.88
N LYS A 62 -10.83 5.22 14.25
CA LYS A 62 -11.80 6.29 14.49
C LYS A 62 -11.99 6.50 15.99
#